data_AF-A0A6L7A9R8-F1
#
_entry.id   AF-A0A6L7A9R8-F1
#
_cell.length_a   1.000
_cell.length_b   1.000
_cell.length_c   1.000
_cell.angle_alpha   90.00
_cell.angle_beta   90.00
_cell.angle_gamma   90.00
#
_symmetry.space_group_name_H-M   'P 1'
#
loop_
_entity.id
_entity.type
_entity.pdbx_description
1 polymer ?
#
loop_
_entity_poly.entity_id
_entity_poly.type
_entity_poly.pdbx_seq_one_letter_code
_entity_poly.pdbx_strand_id
1 'polypeptide(L)'
;MFELRKPQAGLKEITIKSLWYGFIAGMISGMVKIGWENIFPPRTIARNLINPPQHMAMQLGIPKDLVESFVYYSQDQKVFWFTLILHFSFAIAFSILYVFVSQYWPAIGLWQGAAYGIALWIIWHVILMPAFGTVPAPWDQPFDEHFSEFWGHIVWAWSIASTVFYLIAKDKNGHLENI
;
A
#
# COMPACT_ATOMS: atom_id res chain seq x y z
N MET A 1 21.00 -15.39 -1.12
CA MET A 1 19.55 -15.66 -1.14
C MET A 1 18.77 -14.46 -1.69
N PHE A 2 19.27 -13.82 -2.75
CA PHE A 2 18.60 -12.73 -3.48
C PHE A 2 18.90 -12.91 -4.98
N GLU A 3 18.42 -14.02 -5.52
CA GLU A 3 18.66 -14.36 -6.93
C GLU A 3 17.42 -14.00 -7.74
N LEU A 4 17.65 -13.28 -8.83
CA LEU A 4 16.64 -13.06 -9.85
C LEU A 4 16.44 -14.37 -10.61
N ARG A 5 15.18 -14.76 -10.78
CA ARG A 5 14.79 -15.94 -11.55
C ARG A 5 14.19 -15.52 -12.87
N LYS A 6 14.35 -16.40 -13.87
CA LYS A 6 13.59 -16.29 -15.11
C LYS A 6 12.17 -16.79 -14.82
N PRO A 7 11.12 -15.97 -15.02
CA PRO A 7 9.75 -16.38 -14.74
C PRO A 7 9.27 -17.46 -15.71
N GLN A 8 8.31 -18.27 -15.27
CA GLN A 8 7.63 -19.24 -16.12
C GLN A 8 6.72 -18.54 -17.16
N ALA A 9 5.97 -17.52 -16.74
CA ALA A 9 5.16 -16.71 -17.63
C ALA A 9 5.99 -15.79 -18.54
N GLY A 10 5.47 -15.51 -19.74
CA GLY A 10 6.03 -14.48 -20.61
C GLY A 10 5.75 -13.06 -20.09
N LEU A 11 6.60 -12.09 -20.44
CA LEU A 11 6.48 -10.69 -19.99
C LEU A 11 5.09 -10.08 -20.25
N LYS A 12 4.48 -10.38 -21.40
CA LYS A 12 3.13 -9.91 -21.74
C LYS A 12 2.09 -10.42 -20.73
N GLU A 13 2.15 -11.70 -20.39
CA GLU A 13 1.24 -12.32 -19.43
C GLU A 13 1.44 -11.71 -18.03
N ILE A 14 2.70 -11.61 -17.58
CA ILE A 14 3.06 -10.99 -16.30
C ILE A 14 2.50 -9.56 -16.24
N THR A 15 2.69 -8.77 -17.28
CA THR A 15 2.22 -7.38 -17.32
C THR A 15 0.70 -7.30 -17.19
N ILE A 16 -0.03 -8.05 -18.02
CA ILE A 16 -1.51 -8.02 -18.03
C ILE A 16 -2.07 -8.49 -16.68
N LYS A 17 -1.53 -9.59 -16.14
CA LYS A 17 -1.99 -10.12 -14.85
C LYS A 17 -1.58 -9.26 -13.67
N SER A 18 -0.42 -8.60 -13.73
CA SER A 18 -0.02 -7.65 -12.69
C SER A 18 -0.99 -6.49 -12.61
N LEU A 19 -1.41 -5.95 -13.75
CA LEU A 19 -2.44 -4.91 -13.80
C LEU A 19 -3.77 -5.42 -13.22
N TRP A 20 -4.24 -6.59 -13.65
CA TRP A 20 -5.54 -7.11 -13.23
C TRP A 20 -5.56 -7.59 -11.77
N TYR A 21 -4.66 -8.49 -11.39
CA TYR A 21 -4.58 -9.01 -10.02
C TYR A 21 -4.14 -7.94 -9.04
N GLY A 22 -3.20 -7.08 -9.44
CA GLY A 22 -2.76 -5.95 -8.65
C GLY A 22 -3.87 -4.93 -8.41
N PHE A 23 -4.77 -4.69 -9.38
CA PHE A 23 -5.95 -3.87 -9.16
C PHE A 23 -6.87 -4.46 -8.08
N ILE A 24 -7.22 -5.75 -8.18
CA ILE A 24 -8.09 -6.42 -7.20
C ILE A 24 -7.44 -6.44 -5.82
N ALA A 25 -6.17 -6.84 -5.73
CA ALA A 25 -5.40 -6.88 -4.49
C ALA A 25 -5.21 -5.48 -3.89
N GLY A 26 -5.05 -4.45 -4.72
CA GLY A 26 -4.95 -3.05 -4.31
C GLY A 26 -6.25 -2.52 -3.70
N MET A 27 -7.39 -2.86 -4.30
CA MET A 27 -8.70 -2.49 -3.74
C MET A 27 -8.93 -3.16 -2.37
N ILE A 28 -8.64 -4.46 -2.24
CA ILE A 28 -8.82 -5.17 -0.97
C ILE A 28 -7.85 -4.65 0.08
N SER A 29 -6.56 -4.55 -0.26
CA SER A 29 -5.52 -4.13 0.67
C SER A 29 -5.67 -2.67 1.10
N GLY A 30 -6.13 -1.78 0.21
CA GLY A 30 -6.46 -0.40 0.56
C GLY A 30 -7.49 -0.32 1.69
N MET A 31 -8.56 -1.13 1.62
CA MET A 31 -9.55 -1.23 2.70
C MET A 31 -8.95 -1.77 4.00
N VAL A 32 -8.06 -2.77 3.91
CA VAL A 32 -7.36 -3.33 5.07
C VAL A 32 -6.48 -2.28 5.75
N LYS A 33 -5.72 -1.50 4.98
CA LYS A 33 -4.85 -0.45 5.53
C LYS A 33 -5.66 0.67 6.18
N ILE A 34 -6.73 1.14 5.53
CA ILE A 34 -7.63 2.15 6.11
C ILE A 34 -8.29 1.62 7.39
N GLY A 35 -8.74 0.36 7.39
CA GLY A 35 -9.30 -0.29 8.57
C GLY A 35 -8.29 -0.36 9.72
N TRP A 36 -7.06 -0.77 9.43
CA TRP A 36 -5.96 -0.87 10.41
C TRP A 36 -5.68 0.46 11.11
N GLU A 37 -5.56 1.54 10.34
CA GLU A 37 -5.27 2.90 10.83
C GLU A 37 -6.35 3.44 11.77
N ASN A 38 -7.56 2.87 11.73
CA ASN A 38 -8.68 3.24 12.58
C ASN A 38 -8.76 2.41 13.88
N ILE A 39 -8.01 1.30 14.00
CA ILE A 39 -8.19 0.36 15.11
C ILE A 39 -6.94 0.09 15.94
N PHE A 40 -5.71 0.19 15.41
CA PHE A 40 -4.54 -0.33 16.14
C PHE A 40 -3.14 0.26 15.85
N PRO A 41 -2.65 1.16 16.73
CA PRO A 41 -3.43 2.14 17.46
C PRO A 41 -4.09 3.12 16.48
N PRO A 42 -5.28 3.65 16.81
CA PRO A 42 -5.98 4.59 15.96
C PRO A 42 -5.19 5.89 15.81
N ARG A 43 -5.16 6.42 14.59
CA ARG A 43 -4.57 7.74 14.33
C ARG A 43 -5.30 8.84 15.11
N THR A 44 -4.56 9.87 15.48
CA THR A 44 -5.14 11.08 16.08
C THR A 44 -6.05 11.80 15.08
N ILE A 45 -7.00 12.60 15.59
CA ILE A 45 -7.90 13.42 14.75
C ILE A 45 -7.08 14.34 13.82
N ALA A 46 -6.03 14.97 14.34
CA ALA A 46 -5.14 15.83 13.54
C ALA A 46 -4.47 15.05 12.40
N ARG A 47 -4.02 13.81 12.66
CA ARG A 47 -3.37 12.97 11.66
C ARG A 47 -4.33 12.45 10.59
N ASN A 48 -5.61 12.26 10.94
CA ASN A 48 -6.66 11.89 9.99
C ASN A 48 -7.12 13.05 9.10
N LEU A 49 -6.96 14.29 9.55
CA LEU A 49 -7.26 15.47 8.73
C LEU A 49 -6.20 15.68 7.63
N ILE A 50 -4.91 15.56 7.99
CA ILE A 50 -3.79 15.62 7.05
C ILE A 50 -2.85 14.44 7.30
N ASN A 51 -3.09 13.36 6.57
CA ASN A 51 -2.25 12.17 6.58
C ASN A 51 -1.01 12.35 5.66
N PRO A 52 0.00 11.46 5.74
CA PRO A 52 1.23 11.65 4.98
C PRO A 52 1.01 11.75 3.45
N PRO A 53 0.18 10.89 2.81
CA PRO A 53 -0.14 11.04 1.39
C PRO A 53 -0.76 12.40 1.02
N GLN A 54 -1.66 12.93 1.85
CA GLN A 54 -2.24 14.26 1.66
C GLN A 54 -1.19 15.37 1.78
N HIS A 55 -0.31 15.29 2.79
CA HIS A 55 0.74 16.28 2.96
C HIS A 55 1.72 16.27 1.77
N MET A 56 2.08 15.07 1.29
CA MET A 56 2.92 14.93 0.10
C MET A 56 2.24 15.50 -1.16
N ALA A 57 0.93 15.26 -1.34
CA ALA A 57 0.16 15.87 -2.42
C ALA A 57 0.21 17.41 -2.37
N MET A 58 0.09 18.00 -1.18
CA MET A 58 0.23 19.45 -0.99
C MET A 58 1.65 19.94 -1.30
N GLN A 59 2.69 19.19 -0.92
CA GLN A 59 4.08 19.51 -1.27
C GLN A 59 4.34 19.48 -2.78
N LEU A 60 3.57 18.68 -3.52
CA LEU A 60 3.60 18.61 -4.99
C LEU A 60 2.74 19.71 -5.66
N GLY A 61 2.20 20.66 -4.88
CA GLY A 61 1.43 21.79 -5.37
C GLY A 61 -0.07 21.54 -5.52
N ILE A 62 -0.60 20.42 -5.03
CA ILE A 62 -2.04 20.18 -5.02
C ILE A 62 -2.69 21.09 -3.96
N PRO A 63 -3.69 21.91 -4.33
CA PRO A 63 -4.31 22.85 -3.40
C PRO A 63 -4.93 22.17 -2.18
N LYS A 64 -4.75 22.78 -0.99
CA LYS A 64 -5.22 22.24 0.29
C LYS A 64 -6.74 22.01 0.31
N ASP A 65 -7.50 22.93 -0.26
CA ASP A 65 -8.95 22.86 -0.40
C ASP A 65 -9.40 21.63 -1.21
N LEU A 66 -8.62 21.23 -2.23
CA LEU A 66 -8.87 19.99 -2.97
C LEU A 66 -8.51 18.76 -2.13
N VAL A 67 -7.36 18.78 -1.45
CA VAL A 67 -6.87 17.65 -0.63
C VAL A 67 -7.78 17.36 0.58
N GLU A 68 -8.38 18.40 1.15
CA GLU A 68 -9.32 18.31 2.28
C GLU A 68 -10.79 18.27 1.82
N SER A 69 -11.04 18.21 0.51
CA SER A 69 -12.40 18.18 -0.01
C SER A 69 -13.15 16.92 0.42
N PHE A 70 -14.40 17.10 0.83
CA PHE A 70 -15.26 16.02 1.29
C PHE A 70 -16.69 16.19 0.77
N VAL A 71 -17.42 15.08 0.75
CA VAL A 71 -18.88 15.05 0.59
C VAL A 71 -19.52 14.53 1.86
N TYR A 72 -20.73 15.00 2.17
CA TYR A 72 -21.54 14.40 3.22
C TYR A 72 -22.23 13.14 2.67
N TYR A 73 -22.10 12.05 3.41
CA TYR A 73 -22.78 10.80 3.16
C TYR A 73 -23.53 10.37 4.43
N SER A 74 -24.60 9.60 4.30
CA SER A 74 -25.42 9.17 5.45
C SER A 74 -25.80 10.32 6.41
N GLN A 75 -26.11 11.50 5.85
CA GLN A 75 -26.47 12.75 6.55
C GLN A 75 -25.30 13.52 7.18
N ASP A 76 -24.45 12.88 7.99
CA ASP A 76 -23.44 13.58 8.81
C ASP A 76 -21.99 13.07 8.63
N GLN A 77 -21.78 12.02 7.84
CA GLN A 77 -20.45 11.44 7.66
C GLN A 77 -19.67 12.17 6.56
N LYS A 78 -18.51 12.72 6.92
CA LYS A 78 -17.58 13.31 5.94
C LYS A 78 -16.78 12.23 5.25
N VAL A 79 -16.92 12.16 3.93
CA VAL A 79 -16.12 11.27 3.07
C VAL A 79 -15.13 12.11 2.28
N PHE A 80 -13.85 12.03 2.68
CA PHE A 80 -12.73 12.72 2.02
C PHE A 80 -12.33 11.96 0.74
N TRP A 81 -13.08 12.20 -0.34
CA TRP A 81 -12.97 11.43 -1.58
C TRP A 81 -11.58 11.53 -2.23
N PHE A 82 -10.94 12.70 -2.17
CA PHE A 82 -9.59 12.88 -2.73
C PHE A 82 -8.56 11.99 -2.00
N THR A 83 -8.64 11.98 -0.67
CA THR A 83 -7.82 11.13 0.20
C THR A 83 -8.03 9.66 -0.08
N LEU A 84 -9.28 9.23 -0.26
CA LEU A 84 -9.60 7.85 -0.62
C LEU A 84 -8.98 7.46 -1.98
N ILE A 85 -9.09 8.33 -3.00
CA ILE A 85 -8.44 8.09 -4.29
C ILE A 85 -6.94 7.93 -4.12
N LEU A 86 -6.27 8.78 -3.33
CA LEU A 86 -4.83 8.65 -3.06
C LEU A 86 -4.49 7.31 -2.38
N HIS A 87 -5.23 6.92 -1.34
CA HIS A 87 -4.97 5.68 -0.61
C HIS A 87 -5.12 4.45 -1.50
N PHE A 88 -6.22 4.37 -2.26
CA PHE A 88 -6.46 3.25 -3.18
C PHE A 88 -5.46 3.26 -4.35
N SER A 89 -5.13 4.41 -4.91
CA SER A 89 -4.15 4.50 -6.00
C SER A 89 -2.78 4.02 -5.56
N PHE A 90 -2.34 4.40 -4.35
CA PHE A 90 -1.10 3.90 -3.76
C PHE A 90 -1.16 2.38 -3.55
N ALA A 91 -2.23 1.88 -2.94
CA ALA A 91 -2.42 0.44 -2.70
C ALA A 91 -2.40 -0.37 -4.00
N ILE A 92 -3.08 0.10 -5.04
CA ILE A 92 -3.11 -0.51 -6.38
C ILE A 92 -1.72 -0.49 -7.02
N ALA A 93 -1.03 0.65 -7.02
CA ALA A 93 0.30 0.77 -7.63
C ALA A 93 1.29 -0.23 -7.01
N PHE A 94 1.35 -0.31 -5.68
CA PHE A 94 2.24 -1.24 -4.99
C PHE A 94 1.75 -2.70 -5.03
N SER A 95 0.47 -2.95 -5.26
CA SER A 95 -0.02 -4.32 -5.53
C SER A 95 0.35 -4.79 -6.93
N ILE A 96 0.25 -3.92 -7.95
CA ILE A 96 0.72 -4.20 -9.30
C ILE A 96 2.23 -4.47 -9.28
N LEU A 97 2.99 -3.63 -8.57
CA LEU A 97 4.43 -3.82 -8.40
C LEU A 97 4.75 -5.14 -7.71
N TYR A 98 4.02 -5.49 -6.64
CA TYR A 98 4.18 -6.76 -5.95
C TYR A 98 4.01 -7.93 -6.91
N VAL A 99 2.89 -7.98 -7.65
CA VAL A 99 2.64 -9.07 -8.61
C VAL A 99 3.75 -9.12 -9.66
N PHE A 100 4.13 -7.98 -10.24
CA PHE A 100 5.13 -7.95 -11.31
C PHE A 100 6.51 -8.40 -10.84
N VAL A 101 7.03 -7.79 -9.78
CA VAL A 101 8.42 -8.01 -9.31
C VAL A 101 8.57 -9.39 -8.72
N SER A 102 7.54 -9.87 -8.02
CA SER A 102 7.57 -11.19 -7.38
C SER A 102 7.92 -12.29 -8.39
N GLN A 103 7.41 -12.23 -9.63
CA GLN A 103 7.69 -13.23 -10.68
C GLN A 103 9.18 -13.32 -11.06
N TYR A 104 9.96 -12.27 -10.83
CA TYR A 104 11.39 -12.24 -11.07
C TYR A 104 12.19 -12.41 -9.78
N TRP A 105 11.65 -11.98 -8.65
CA TRP A 105 12.33 -11.96 -7.36
C TRP A 105 11.45 -12.57 -6.26
N PRO A 106 11.62 -13.89 -5.99
CA PRO A 106 10.82 -14.61 -5.00
C PRO A 106 10.88 -14.04 -3.57
N ALA A 107 11.93 -13.30 -3.23
CA ALA A 107 12.07 -12.69 -1.90
C ALA A 107 10.94 -11.69 -1.59
N ILE A 108 10.25 -11.17 -2.61
CA ILE A 108 9.06 -10.32 -2.44
C ILE A 108 7.92 -11.08 -1.74
N GLY A 109 7.80 -12.40 -1.95
CA GLY A 109 6.81 -13.26 -1.30
C GLY A 109 7.17 -13.72 0.12
N LEU A 110 8.39 -13.40 0.62
CA LEU A 110 8.87 -13.86 1.92
C LEU A 110 7.90 -13.49 3.05
N TRP A 111 7.64 -14.47 3.93
CA TRP A 111 6.68 -14.36 5.04
C TRP A 111 5.30 -13.91 4.54
N GLN A 112 4.85 -14.53 3.44
CA GLN A 112 3.57 -14.26 2.81
C GLN A 112 3.42 -12.77 2.42
N GLY A 113 4.50 -12.11 2.03
CA GLY A 113 4.52 -10.68 1.68
C GLY A 113 4.79 -9.72 2.84
N ALA A 114 4.93 -10.17 4.09
CA ALA A 114 5.27 -9.25 5.20
C ALA A 114 6.61 -8.55 4.99
N ALA A 115 7.61 -9.25 4.43
CA ALA A 115 8.91 -8.64 4.16
C ALA A 115 8.81 -7.47 3.16
N TYR A 116 7.92 -7.58 2.18
CA TYR A 116 7.61 -6.50 1.24
C TYR A 116 7.01 -5.29 1.95
N GLY A 117 6.04 -5.50 2.85
CA GLY A 117 5.47 -4.44 3.68
C GLY A 117 6.51 -3.74 4.55
N ILE A 118 7.38 -4.50 5.23
CA ILE A 118 8.47 -3.95 6.04
C ILE A 118 9.42 -3.10 5.19
N ALA A 119 9.81 -3.60 4.01
CA ALA A 119 10.67 -2.85 3.10
C ALA A 119 10.04 -1.52 2.67
N LEU A 120 8.74 -1.52 2.32
CA LEU A 120 8.02 -0.30 1.97
C LEU A 120 7.87 0.65 3.14
N TRP A 121 7.63 0.15 4.36
CA TRP A 121 7.62 0.97 5.56
C TRP A 121 8.97 1.67 5.78
N ILE A 122 10.09 0.96 5.66
CA ILE A 122 11.44 1.56 5.78
C ILE A 122 11.62 2.64 4.70
N ILE A 123 11.36 2.29 3.44
CA ILE A 123 11.55 3.21 2.31
C ILE A 123 10.71 4.48 2.50
N TRP A 124 9.44 4.36 2.83
CA TRP A 124 8.54 5.51 2.89
C TRP A 124 8.60 6.24 4.23
N HIS A 125 8.40 5.54 5.35
CA HIS A 125 8.23 6.17 6.67
C HIS A 125 9.54 6.50 7.37
N VAL A 126 10.61 5.74 7.09
CA VAL A 126 11.92 5.97 7.73
C VAL A 126 12.83 6.85 6.87
N ILE A 127 12.74 6.74 5.54
CA ILE A 127 13.67 7.40 4.61
C ILE A 127 13.00 8.55 3.84
N LEU A 128 12.10 8.24 2.89
CA LEU A 128 11.64 9.22 1.90
C LEU A 128 10.79 10.35 2.52
N MET A 129 9.78 10.02 3.32
CA MET A 129 8.90 11.04 3.89
C MET A 129 9.62 12.00 4.85
N PRO A 130 10.50 11.52 5.76
CA PRO A 130 11.36 12.41 6.53
C PRO A 130 12.30 13.26 5.65
N ALA A 131 12.93 12.65 4.64
CA ALA A 131 13.86 13.36 3.75
C ALA A 131 13.18 14.49 2.95
N PHE A 132 11.90 14.32 2.61
CA PHE A 132 11.08 15.35 1.96
C PHE A 132 10.39 16.30 2.94
N GLY A 133 10.58 16.15 4.26
CA GLY A 133 9.90 16.94 5.28
C GLY A 133 8.38 16.71 5.33
N THR A 134 7.89 15.61 4.76
CA THR A 134 6.47 15.23 4.82
C THR A 134 6.07 14.80 6.24
N VAL A 135 7.00 14.21 6.99
CA VAL A 135 6.84 13.83 8.40
C VAL A 135 8.12 14.20 9.16
N PRO A 136 8.07 14.34 10.50
CA PRO A 136 9.27 14.53 11.31
C PRO A 136 10.27 13.38 11.14
N ALA A 137 11.51 13.58 11.58
CA ALA A 137 12.49 12.50 11.59
C ALA A 137 11.99 11.31 12.43
N PRO A 138 12.40 10.06 12.13
CA PRO A 138 11.87 8.89 12.83
C PRO A 138 12.05 8.93 14.36
N TRP A 139 13.13 9.51 14.87
CA TRP A 139 13.35 9.65 16.32
C TRP A 139 12.50 10.75 16.99
N ASP A 140 11.85 11.62 16.20
CA ASP A 140 10.98 12.70 16.68
C ASP A 140 9.48 12.37 16.49
N GLN A 141 9.16 11.21 15.94
CA GLN A 141 7.78 10.75 15.72
C GLN A 141 7.25 9.97 16.94
N PRO A 142 5.94 10.09 17.26
CA PRO A 142 5.31 9.34 18.35
C PRO A 142 5.43 7.82 18.16
N PHE A 143 5.62 7.09 19.27
CA PHE A 143 5.76 5.62 19.23
C PHE A 143 4.52 4.92 18.67
N ASP A 144 3.34 5.40 19.00
CA ASP A 144 2.06 4.91 18.50
C ASP A 144 1.94 5.02 16.99
N GLU A 145 2.44 6.12 16.38
CA GLU A 145 2.48 6.27 14.93
C GLU A 145 3.44 5.24 14.30
N HIS A 146 4.66 5.09 14.83
CA HIS A 146 5.60 4.08 14.34
C HIS A 146 5.05 2.67 14.42
N PHE A 147 4.47 2.33 15.56
CA PHE A 147 3.92 1.03 15.83
C PHE A 147 2.74 0.73 14.89
N SER A 148 1.82 1.69 14.74
CA SER A 148 0.68 1.58 13.81
C SER A 148 1.15 1.40 12.37
N GLU A 149 2.10 2.21 11.91
CA GLU A 149 2.57 2.16 10.54
C GLU A 149 3.34 0.88 10.23
N PHE A 150 4.25 0.47 11.10
CA PHE A 150 5.03 -0.76 10.91
C PHE A 150 4.14 -1.99 10.74
N TRP A 151 3.24 -2.23 11.70
CA TRP A 151 2.33 -3.38 11.65
C TRP A 151 1.26 -3.22 10.56
N GLY A 152 0.80 -1.99 10.32
CA GLY A 152 -0.16 -1.69 9.27
C GLY A 152 0.41 -2.01 7.89
N HIS A 153 1.70 -1.75 7.64
CA HIS A 153 2.37 -2.15 6.40
C HIS A 153 2.52 -3.67 6.26
N ILE A 154 2.78 -4.38 7.35
CA ILE A 154 2.82 -5.85 7.35
C ILE A 154 1.45 -6.42 6.96
N VAL A 155 0.39 -6.01 7.66
CA VAL A 155 -0.97 -6.54 7.43
C VAL A 155 -1.52 -6.12 6.06
N TRP A 156 -1.22 -4.89 5.64
CA TRP A 156 -1.51 -4.43 4.29
C TRP A 156 -0.84 -5.33 3.24
N ALA A 157 0.46 -5.60 3.34
CA ALA A 157 1.17 -6.45 2.39
C ALA A 157 0.71 -7.92 2.43
N TRP A 158 0.38 -8.45 3.61
CA TRP A 158 -0.24 -9.77 3.74
C TRP A 158 -1.56 -9.90 2.99
N SER A 159 -2.39 -8.86 3.02
CA SER A 159 -3.66 -8.86 2.28
C SER A 159 -3.46 -8.81 0.76
N ILE A 160 -2.41 -8.13 0.29
CA ILE A 160 -2.00 -8.18 -1.12
C ILE A 160 -1.62 -9.61 -1.50
N ALA A 161 -0.67 -10.18 -0.77
CA ALA A 161 -0.13 -11.51 -1.06
C ALA A 161 -1.23 -12.59 -1.02
N SER A 162 -2.08 -12.58 0.00
CA SER A 162 -3.17 -13.54 0.15
C SER A 162 -4.17 -13.46 -1.00
N THR A 163 -4.51 -12.25 -1.45
CA THR A 163 -5.38 -12.05 -2.62
C THR A 163 -4.72 -12.55 -3.89
N VAL A 164 -3.45 -12.19 -4.11
CA VAL A 164 -2.69 -12.59 -5.30
C VAL A 164 -2.51 -14.11 -5.35
N PHE A 165 -2.18 -14.75 -4.23
CA PHE A 165 -2.02 -16.19 -4.13
C PHE A 165 -3.30 -16.93 -4.50
N TYR A 166 -4.43 -16.43 -4.02
CA TYR A 166 -5.74 -16.96 -4.39
C TYR A 166 -6.02 -16.81 -5.89
N LEU A 167 -5.77 -15.62 -6.46
CA LEU A 167 -6.02 -15.35 -7.88
C LEU A 167 -5.16 -16.23 -8.79
N ILE A 168 -3.87 -16.36 -8.48
CA ILE A 168 -2.94 -17.25 -9.19
C ILE A 168 -3.40 -18.71 -9.08
N ALA A 169 -3.72 -19.18 -7.86
CA ALA A 169 -4.16 -20.56 -7.65
C ALA A 169 -5.47 -20.90 -8.38
N LYS A 170 -6.31 -19.90 -8.70
CA LYS A 170 -7.55 -20.09 -9.46
C LYS A 170 -7.38 -19.92 -10.96
N ASP A 171 -6.30 -19.32 -11.44
CA ASP A 171 -6.07 -19.17 -12.86
C ASP A 171 -5.45 -20.44 -13.47
N LYS A 172 -6.32 -21.30 -13.99
CA LYS A 172 -5.94 -22.56 -14.64
C LYS A 172 -5.17 -22.36 -15.96
N ASN A 173 -5.26 -21.18 -16.56
CA ASN A 173 -4.77 -20.92 -17.91
C ASN A 173 -3.50 -20.06 -17.93
N GLY A 174 -2.89 -19.79 -16.78
CA GLY A 174 -1.61 -19.14 -16.85
C GLY A 174 -0.61 -19.48 -15.77
N HIS A 175 0.50 -18.77 -15.86
CA HIS A 175 1.82 -19.27 -15.49
C HIS A 175 2.53 -18.33 -14.52
N LEU A 176 1.78 -17.47 -13.83
CA LEU A 176 2.31 -16.75 -12.68
C LEU A 176 2.50 -17.77 -11.56
N GLU A 177 3.61 -17.65 -10.85
CA GLU A 177 3.96 -18.53 -9.75
C GLU A 177 3.56 -17.88 -8.42
N ASN A 178 3.06 -18.72 -7.50
CA ASN A 178 2.97 -18.39 -6.09
C ASN A 178 4.36 -18.53 -5.45
N ILE A 179 4.75 -17.56 -4.63
CA ILE A 179 6.10 -17.38 -4.10
C ILE A 179 6.06 -16.99 -2.65
#